data_AF-A0AAD4EP19-F1
#
_entry.id   AF-A0AAD4EP19-F1
#
_cell.length_a   1.000
_cell.length_b   1.000
_cell.length_c   1.000
_cell.angle_alpha   90.00
_cell.angle_beta   90.00
_cell.angle_gamma   90.00
#
_symmetry.space_group_name_H-M   'P 1'
#
loop_
_entity.id
_entity.type
_entity.pdbx_description
1 polymer ?
#
loop_
_entity_poly.entity_id
_entity_poly.type
_entity_poly.pdbx_seq_one_letter_code
_entity_poly.pdbx_strand_id
1 'polypeptide(L)'
;MAWACVAVRLFVRFRVIKAPGWDDLFVVLSLLTMSVGMISICVATSKGLGQHLLLLDLDKASAFIHSFYVLNGSYAMSAALIKISLLLQYMRLYSKGAVLYRVCHALVVFITLWGIAYSVMAWVPCVPVSDYWTVFYQQDISGLKCYGYGSQSVKVFKATYESHAAVNMMLDLVVMALPIPLYFQPGAHGRTRLGLVGIIVMGTV
;
A
#
# COMPACT_ATOMS: atom_id res chain seq x y z
N MET A 1 -8.36 13.25 8.04
CA MET A 1 -7.68 14.11 7.05
C MET A 1 -7.69 13.50 5.65
N ALA A 2 -7.18 12.27 5.45
CA ALA A 2 -7.10 11.62 4.12
C ALA A 2 -8.44 11.60 3.34
N TRP A 3 -9.56 11.27 4.00
CA TRP A 3 -10.89 11.30 3.40
C TRP A 3 -11.29 12.66 2.83
N ALA A 4 -10.97 13.75 3.53
CA ALA A 4 -11.26 15.10 3.06
C ALA A 4 -10.41 15.45 1.82
N CYS A 5 -9.12 15.09 1.82
CA CYS A 5 -8.24 15.31 0.67
C CYS A 5 -8.74 14.57 -0.58
N VAL A 6 -9.14 13.30 -0.43
CA VAL A 6 -9.70 12.51 -1.53
C VAL A 6 -11.04 13.09 -2.00
N ALA A 7 -11.92 13.50 -1.09
CA ALA A 7 -13.19 14.13 -1.45
C ALA A 7 -12.98 15.43 -2.25
N VAL A 8 -12.04 16.28 -1.85
CA VAL A 8 -11.69 17.51 -2.60
C VAL A 8 -11.11 17.15 -3.97
N ARG A 9 -10.21 16.16 -4.06
CA ARG A 9 -9.65 15.69 -5.33
C ARG A 9 -10.75 15.22 -6.29
N LEU A 10 -11.68 14.39 -5.81
CA LEU A 10 -12.81 13.91 -6.60
C LEU A 10 -13.71 15.07 -7.01
N PHE A 11 -14.02 16.00 -6.11
CA PHE A 11 -14.83 17.18 -6.43
C PHE A 11 -14.23 18.01 -7.56
N VAL A 12 -12.92 18.31 -7.48
CA VAL A 12 -12.21 19.04 -8.54
C VAL A 12 -12.23 18.26 -9.86
N ARG A 13 -12.01 16.95 -9.84
CA ARG A 13 -11.99 16.11 -11.06
C ARG A 13 -13.35 15.98 -11.73
N PHE A 14 -14.41 15.76 -10.96
CA PHE A 14 -15.76 15.55 -11.48
C PHE A 14 -16.47 16.87 -11.84
N ARG A 15 -16.27 17.94 -11.04
CA ARG A 15 -17.02 19.20 -11.23
C ARG A 15 -16.22 20.31 -11.90
N VAL A 16 -14.94 20.46 -11.58
CA VAL A 16 -14.13 21.58 -12.10
C VAL A 16 -13.45 21.22 -13.42
N ILE A 17 -12.75 20.08 -13.46
CA ILE A 17 -11.97 19.64 -14.64
C ILE A 17 -12.82 18.77 -15.58
N LYS A 18 -13.85 18.08 -15.06
CA LYS A 18 -14.74 17.16 -15.80
C LYS A 18 -13.99 16.07 -16.59
N ALA A 19 -12.87 15.59 -16.05
CA ALA A 19 -12.04 14.58 -16.69
C ALA A 19 -11.75 13.43 -15.71
N PRO A 20 -12.75 12.56 -15.44
CA PRO A 20 -12.55 11.40 -14.57
C PRO A 20 -11.50 10.46 -15.15
N GLY A 21 -10.68 9.87 -14.28
CA GLY A 21 -9.65 8.92 -14.68
C GLY A 21 -9.67 7.62 -13.90
N TRP A 22 -9.00 6.62 -14.47
CA TRP A 22 -8.67 5.39 -13.74
C TRP A 22 -7.88 5.66 -12.47
N ASP A 23 -7.09 6.76 -12.43
CA ASP A 23 -6.36 7.17 -11.22
C ASP A 23 -7.29 7.45 -10.03
N ASP A 24 -8.48 8.01 -10.27
CA ASP A 24 -9.46 8.33 -9.22
C ASP A 24 -10.03 7.05 -8.58
N LEU A 25 -10.26 5.99 -9.37
CA LEU A 25 -10.69 4.69 -8.86
C LEU A 25 -9.63 4.07 -7.95
N PHE A 26 -8.37 4.11 -8.37
CA PHE A 26 -7.25 3.58 -7.57
C PHE A 26 -7.04 4.34 -6.26
N VAL A 27 -7.26 5.66 -6.22
CA VAL A 27 -7.24 6.44 -4.96
C VAL A 27 -8.38 6.03 -4.04
N VAL A 28 -9.59 5.87 -4.56
CA VAL A 28 -10.73 5.48 -3.72
C VAL A 28 -10.52 4.07 -3.16
N LEU A 29 -10.01 3.15 -3.98
CA LEU A 29 -9.73 1.79 -3.53
C LEU A 29 -8.59 1.75 -2.50
N SER A 30 -7.54 2.57 -2.66
CA SER A 30 -6.48 2.67 -1.66
C SER A 30 -7.00 3.25 -0.34
N LEU A 31 -7.89 4.25 -0.39
CA LEU A 31 -8.49 4.84 0.80
C LEU A 31 -9.39 3.86 1.57
N LEU A 32 -10.20 3.07 0.84
CA LEU A 32 -11.05 2.04 1.44
C LEU A 32 -10.21 0.97 2.13
N THR A 33 -9.20 0.45 1.44
CA THR A 33 -8.34 -0.60 1.97
C THR A 33 -7.52 -0.10 3.17
N MET A 34 -6.99 1.12 3.10
CA MET A 34 -6.30 1.75 4.24
C MET A 34 -7.22 1.97 5.45
N SER A 35 -8.50 2.32 5.22
CA SER A 35 -9.48 2.47 6.29
C SER A 35 -9.78 1.15 6.99
N VAL A 36 -9.89 0.05 6.24
CA VAL A 36 -10.02 -1.31 6.80
C VAL A 36 -8.80 -1.67 7.66
N GLY A 37 -7.59 -1.35 7.19
CA GLY A 37 -6.36 -1.54 7.97
C GLY A 37 -6.35 -0.74 9.27
N MET A 38 -6.76 0.53 9.24
CA MET A 38 -6.87 1.35 10.45
C MET A 38 -7.90 0.82 11.45
N ILE A 39 -9.07 0.37 10.99
CA ILE A 39 -10.04 -0.25 11.89
C ILE A 39 -9.43 -1.50 12.54
N SER A 40 -8.72 -2.31 11.76
CA SER A 40 -8.06 -3.53 12.24
C SER A 40 -7.00 -3.24 13.30
N ILE A 41 -6.20 -2.18 13.13
CA ILE A 41 -5.19 -1.81 14.13
C ILE A 41 -5.83 -1.27 15.42
N CYS A 42 -6.91 -0.49 15.33
CA CYS A 42 -7.65 -0.02 16.50
C CYS A 42 -8.25 -1.19 17.29
N VAL A 43 -8.80 -2.18 16.59
CA VAL A 43 -9.28 -3.42 17.21
C VAL A 43 -8.12 -4.17 17.85
N ALA A 44 -6.96 -4.29 17.18
CA ALA A 44 -5.78 -4.94 17.75
C ALA A 44 -5.28 -4.25 19.04
N THR A 45 -5.37 -2.92 19.14
CA THR A 45 -5.04 -2.17 20.38
C THR A 45 -5.89 -2.61 21.56
N SER A 46 -7.20 -2.80 21.35
CA SER A 46 -8.10 -3.30 22.40
C SER A 46 -7.86 -4.77 22.78
N LYS A 47 -7.08 -5.51 21.97
CA LYS A 47 -6.82 -6.94 22.13
C LYS A 47 -5.38 -7.26 22.59
N GLY A 48 -4.58 -6.26 22.93
CA GLY A 48 -3.25 -6.45 23.52
C GLY A 48 -2.06 -6.09 22.62
N LEU A 49 -2.27 -5.37 21.51
CA LEU A 49 -1.17 -4.78 20.73
C LEU A 49 -0.26 -3.94 21.66
N GLY A 50 1.00 -4.37 21.80
CA GLY A 50 2.00 -3.75 22.69
C GLY A 50 2.38 -4.59 23.91
N GLN A 51 1.66 -5.68 24.21
CA GLN A 51 2.03 -6.66 25.22
C GLN A 51 2.84 -7.80 24.60
N HIS A 52 3.78 -8.38 25.34
CA HIS A 52 4.51 -9.56 24.87
C HIS A 52 3.53 -10.71 24.62
N LEU A 53 3.59 -11.31 23.42
CA LEU A 53 2.73 -12.43 23.00
C LEU A 53 2.70 -13.59 24.01
N LEU A 54 3.78 -13.79 24.76
CA LEU A 54 3.90 -14.82 25.80
C LEU A 54 3.06 -14.58 27.06
N LEU A 55 2.65 -13.34 27.33
CA LEU A 55 1.82 -12.97 28.49
C LEU A 55 0.33 -12.86 28.12
N LEU A 56 0.00 -13.10 26.85
CA LEU A 56 -1.34 -12.91 26.33
C LEU A 56 -2.11 -14.23 26.39
N ASP A 57 -3.36 -14.15 26.82
CA ASP A 57 -4.27 -15.28 26.80
C ASP A 57 -4.47 -15.80 25.37
N LEU A 58 -4.65 -17.11 25.18
CA LEU A 58 -4.69 -17.76 23.86
C LEU A 58 -5.76 -17.13 22.95
N ASP A 59 -6.92 -16.80 23.52
CA ASP A 59 -8.02 -16.17 22.79
C ASP A 59 -7.70 -14.74 22.33
N LYS A 60 -6.94 -14.00 23.13
CA LYS A 60 -6.47 -12.66 22.76
C LYS A 60 -5.38 -12.72 21.69
N ALA A 61 -4.49 -13.71 21.75
CA ALA A 61 -3.47 -13.94 20.74
C ALA A 61 -4.08 -14.30 19.38
N SER A 62 -5.11 -15.16 19.35
CA SER A 62 -5.83 -15.49 18.12
C SER A 62 -6.52 -14.25 17.49
N ALA A 63 -7.24 -13.46 18.32
CA ALA A 63 -7.89 -12.23 17.86
C ALA A 63 -6.89 -11.18 17.33
N PHE A 64 -5.73 -11.07 17.97
CA PHE A 64 -4.64 -10.23 17.52
C PHE A 64 -4.15 -10.63 16.12
N ILE A 65 -3.96 -11.93 15.88
CA ILE A 65 -3.44 -12.44 14.60
C ILE A 65 -4.44 -12.27 13.47
N HIS A 66 -5.73 -12.44 13.73
CA HIS A 66 -6.77 -12.07 12.78
C HIS A 66 -6.71 -10.59 12.40
N SER A 67 -6.53 -9.71 13.39
CA SER A 67 -6.41 -8.27 13.13
C SER A 67 -5.13 -7.93 12.37
N PHE A 68 -4.02 -8.61 12.68
CA PHE A 68 -2.74 -8.44 12.01
C PHE A 68 -2.75 -8.95 10.57
N TYR A 69 -3.46 -10.04 10.29
CA TYR A 69 -3.71 -10.54 8.93
C TYR A 69 -4.39 -9.49 8.05
N VAL A 70 -5.51 -8.94 8.53
CA VAL A 70 -6.25 -7.90 7.78
C VAL A 70 -5.40 -6.65 7.61
N LEU A 71 -4.64 -6.25 8.64
CA LEU A 71 -3.72 -5.13 8.56
C LEU A 71 -2.64 -5.33 7.48
N ASN A 72 -1.97 -6.48 7.43
CA ASN A 72 -0.94 -6.73 6.41
C ASN A 72 -1.51 -6.77 5.00
N GLY A 73 -2.63 -7.48 4.80
CA GLY A 73 -3.29 -7.57 3.49
C GLY A 73 -3.75 -6.20 2.98
N SER A 74 -4.39 -5.42 3.85
CA SER A 74 -4.83 -4.06 3.52
C SER A 74 -3.67 -3.10 3.29
N TYR A 75 -2.60 -3.18 4.09
CA TYR A 75 -1.41 -2.34 3.94
C TYR A 75 -0.71 -2.59 2.60
N ALA A 76 -0.38 -3.85 2.27
CA ALA A 76 0.30 -4.18 1.01
C ALA A 76 -0.50 -3.72 -0.22
N MET A 77 -1.82 -3.92 -0.20
CA MET A 77 -2.70 -3.50 -1.28
C MET A 77 -2.79 -1.97 -1.36
N SER A 78 -3.03 -1.27 -0.24
CA SER A 78 -3.13 0.19 -0.21
C SER A 78 -1.85 0.88 -0.70
N ALA A 79 -0.68 0.36 -0.31
CA ALA A 79 0.63 0.86 -0.67
C ALA A 79 0.94 0.74 -2.17
N ALA A 80 0.50 -0.34 -2.82
CA ALA A 80 0.62 -0.50 -4.27
C ALA A 80 -0.37 0.41 -5.02
N LEU A 81 -1.64 0.43 -4.61
CA LEU A 81 -2.70 1.18 -5.29
C LEU A 81 -2.44 2.70 -5.29
N ILE A 82 -1.95 3.26 -4.18
CA ILE A 82 -1.65 4.69 -4.11
C ILE A 82 -0.51 5.08 -5.06
N LYS A 83 0.55 4.25 -5.15
CA LYS A 83 1.69 4.47 -6.06
C LYS A 83 1.26 4.37 -7.52
N ILE A 84 0.41 3.40 -7.86
CA ILE A 84 -0.16 3.27 -9.21
C ILE A 84 -0.98 4.51 -9.56
N SER A 85 -1.83 4.99 -8.64
CA SER A 85 -2.62 6.20 -8.88
C SER A 85 -1.75 7.44 -9.13
N LEU A 86 -0.69 7.63 -8.32
CA LEU A 86 0.27 8.73 -8.51
C LEU A 86 0.97 8.64 -9.86
N LEU A 87 1.45 7.45 -10.25
CA LEU A 87 2.10 7.25 -11.54
C LEU A 87 1.18 7.49 -12.73
N LEU A 88 -0.09 7.06 -12.64
CA LEU A 88 -1.09 7.35 -13.66
C LEU A 88 -1.36 8.86 -13.78
N GLN A 89 -1.37 9.58 -12.65
CA GLN A 89 -1.45 11.04 -12.64
C GLN A 89 -0.23 11.70 -13.29
N TYR A 90 0.98 11.18 -13.04
CA TYR A 90 2.20 11.67 -13.68
C TYR A 90 2.23 11.39 -15.19
N MET A 91 1.76 10.23 -15.63
CA MET A 91 1.65 9.91 -17.07
C MET A 91 0.72 10.87 -17.81
N ARG A 92 -0.29 11.44 -17.13
CA ARG A 92 -1.16 12.48 -17.71
C ARG A 92 -0.49 13.84 -17.80
N LEU A 93 0.50 14.10 -16.94
CA LEU A 93 1.25 15.36 -16.91
C LEU A 93 2.37 15.37 -17.95
N TYR A 94 3.02 14.23 -18.18
CA TYR A 94 4.07 14.09 -19.18
C TYR A 94 3.51 13.94 -20.59
N SER A 95 4.15 14.59 -21.57
CA SER A 95 3.81 14.40 -22.98
C SER A 95 4.12 12.97 -23.43
N LYS A 96 3.24 12.41 -24.27
CA LYS A 96 3.41 11.09 -24.87
C LYS A 96 4.65 11.11 -25.76
N GLY A 97 5.72 10.46 -25.31
CA GLY A 97 7.02 10.42 -26.00
C GLY A 97 8.21 10.91 -25.17
N ALA A 98 7.97 11.61 -24.06
CA ALA A 98 9.04 11.99 -23.14
C ALA A 98 9.68 10.74 -22.51
N VAL A 99 10.99 10.79 -22.24
CA VAL A 99 11.71 9.73 -21.51
C VAL A 99 11.01 9.41 -20.18
N LEU A 100 10.57 10.44 -19.46
CA LEU A 100 9.84 10.32 -18.19
C LEU A 100 8.49 9.60 -18.33
N TYR A 101 7.81 9.71 -19.47
CA TYR A 101 6.56 8.97 -19.73
C TYR A 101 6.84 7.46 -19.82
N ARG A 102 7.93 7.06 -20.50
CA ARG A 102 8.35 5.64 -20.60
C ARG A 102 8.78 5.09 -19.24
N VAL A 103 9.48 5.90 -18.44
CA VAL A 103 9.88 5.54 -17.07
C VAL A 103 8.65 5.33 -16.18
N CYS A 104 7.66 6.23 -16.23
CA CYS A 104 6.41 6.06 -15.49
C CYS A 104 5.71 4.76 -15.86
N HIS A 105 5.62 4.45 -17.16
CA HIS A 105 4.97 3.22 -17.63
C HIS A 105 5.70 1.97 -17.12
N ALA A 106 7.04 1.95 -17.18
CA ALA A 106 7.83 0.84 -16.64
C ALA A 106 7.62 0.67 -15.12
N LEU A 107 7.56 1.78 -14.37
CA LEU A 107 7.29 1.77 -12.93
C LEU A 107 5.89 1.29 -12.60
N VAL A 108 4.86 1.64 -13.39
CA VAL A 108 3.50 1.12 -13.20
C VAL A 108 3.48 -0.39 -13.31
N VAL A 109 4.11 -0.95 -14.35
CA VAL A 109 4.18 -2.41 -14.53
C VAL A 109 4.92 -3.06 -13.37
N PHE A 110 6.08 -2.52 -12.99
CA PHE A 110 6.88 -3.04 -11.87
C PHE A 110 6.12 -3.01 -10.54
N ILE A 111 5.50 -1.88 -10.19
CA ILE A 111 4.73 -1.72 -8.94
C ILE A 111 3.50 -2.60 -8.94
N THR A 112 2.85 -2.79 -10.09
CA THR A 112 1.70 -3.69 -10.20
C THR A 112 2.12 -5.14 -9.93
N LEU A 113 3.21 -5.61 -10.53
CA LEU A 113 3.73 -6.97 -10.29
C LEU A 113 4.16 -7.15 -8.84
N TRP A 114 4.90 -6.19 -8.29
CA TRP A 114 5.31 -6.17 -6.89
C TRP A 114 4.10 -6.19 -5.94
N GLY A 115 3.13 -5.31 -6.19
CA GLY A 115 1.91 -5.18 -5.39
C GLY A 115 1.06 -6.45 -5.41
N ILE A 116 0.91 -7.09 -6.57
CA ILE A 116 0.21 -8.38 -6.70
C ILE A 116 0.95 -9.46 -5.90
N ALA A 117 2.27 -9.58 -6.06
CA ALA A 117 3.06 -10.60 -5.37
C ALA A 117 2.91 -10.49 -3.84
N TYR A 118 3.11 -9.28 -3.28
CA TYR A 118 2.98 -9.08 -1.83
C TYR A 118 1.53 -9.14 -1.34
N SER A 119 0.56 -8.71 -2.15
CA SER A 119 -0.86 -8.84 -1.79
C SER A 119 -1.30 -10.30 -1.74
N VAL A 120 -0.89 -11.13 -2.71
CA VAL A 120 -1.20 -12.57 -2.70
C VAL A 120 -0.56 -13.24 -1.48
N MET A 121 0.70 -12.94 -1.18
CA MET A 121 1.35 -13.48 0.03
C MET A 121 0.66 -13.02 1.33
N ALA A 122 0.10 -11.80 1.35
CA ALA A 122 -0.54 -11.24 2.54
C ALA A 122 -1.98 -11.74 2.75
N TRP A 123 -2.76 -11.89 1.67
CA TRP A 123 -4.14 -12.39 1.71
C TRP A 123 -4.23 -13.92 1.71
N VAL A 124 -3.21 -14.60 1.19
CA VAL A 124 -3.12 -16.07 1.18
C VAL A 124 -1.81 -16.51 1.84
N PRO A 125 -1.62 -16.26 3.15
CA PRO A 125 -0.39 -16.62 3.86
C PRO A 125 -0.20 -18.14 4.03
N CYS A 126 -1.30 -18.90 3.99
CA CYS A 126 -1.34 -20.36 4.10
C CYS A 126 -2.38 -20.94 3.13
N VAL A 127 -2.24 -22.22 2.78
CA VAL A 127 -3.25 -22.96 2.00
C VAL A 127 -3.64 -24.23 2.77
N PRO A 128 -4.88 -24.32 3.31
CA PRO A 128 -5.94 -23.30 3.31
C PRO A 128 -5.62 -22.08 4.19
N VAL A 129 -6.29 -20.94 3.95
CA VAL A 129 -6.02 -19.69 4.70
C VAL A 129 -6.39 -19.82 6.18
N SER A 130 -7.33 -20.71 6.52
CA SER A 130 -7.76 -21.01 7.89
C SER A 130 -6.62 -21.40 8.83
N ASP A 131 -5.62 -22.04 8.26
CA ASP A 131 -4.47 -22.58 8.95
C ASP A 131 -3.57 -21.50 9.57
N TYR A 132 -3.65 -20.27 9.06
CA TYR A 132 -2.85 -19.16 9.57
C TYR A 132 -3.21 -18.80 11.02
N TRP A 133 -4.49 -18.90 11.39
CA TRP A 133 -4.96 -18.52 12.74
C TRP A 133 -5.24 -19.72 13.66
N THR A 134 -5.39 -20.93 13.12
CA THR A 134 -5.55 -22.15 13.95
C THR A 134 -4.23 -22.70 14.48
N VAL A 135 -3.09 -22.13 14.08
CA VAL A 135 -1.74 -22.60 14.46
C VAL A 135 -1.51 -22.67 15.98
N PHE A 136 -2.25 -21.88 16.78
CA PHE A 136 -2.16 -21.91 18.25
C PHE A 136 -2.97 -23.04 18.89
N TYR A 137 -3.94 -23.59 18.17
CA TYR A 137 -4.83 -24.64 18.66
C TYR A 137 -4.44 -26.03 18.12
N GLN A 138 -3.55 -26.10 17.13
CA GLN A 138 -3.13 -27.35 16.49
C GLN A 138 -1.85 -27.91 17.11
N GLN A 139 -1.90 -29.17 17.55
CA GLN A 139 -0.73 -29.87 18.12
C GLN A 139 0.26 -30.36 17.06
N ASP A 140 -0.21 -30.69 15.84
CA ASP A 140 0.67 -31.09 14.74
C ASP A 140 0.77 -29.96 13.72
N ILE A 141 1.94 -29.34 13.70
CA ILE A 141 2.24 -28.16 12.89
C ILE A 141 2.98 -28.57 11.59
N SER A 142 3.36 -29.84 11.46
CA SER A 142 4.34 -30.33 10.48
C SER A 142 3.81 -30.38 9.04
N GLY A 143 2.49 -30.34 8.84
CA GLY A 143 1.82 -30.42 7.53
C GLY A 143 1.37 -29.08 6.93
N LEU A 144 1.56 -27.97 7.64
CA LEU A 144 1.03 -26.66 7.25
C LEU A 144 1.82 -26.03 6.10
N LYS A 145 1.13 -25.77 4.98
CA LYS A 145 1.72 -25.11 3.80
C LYS A 145 1.58 -23.59 3.92
N CYS A 146 2.37 -23.00 4.82
CA CYS A 146 2.41 -21.56 5.04
C CYS A 146 3.71 -20.94 4.49
N TYR A 147 3.61 -19.77 3.85
CA TYR A 147 4.71 -19.10 3.17
C TYR A 147 4.65 -17.58 3.35
N GLY A 148 5.75 -16.89 3.07
CA GLY A 148 5.84 -15.43 3.20
C GLY A 148 5.44 -14.93 4.60
N TYR A 149 4.39 -14.11 4.67
CA TYR A 149 3.83 -13.60 5.93
C TYR A 149 3.21 -14.68 6.84
N GLY A 150 2.89 -15.85 6.28
CA GLY A 150 2.41 -17.01 7.04
C GLY A 150 3.49 -17.93 7.56
N SER A 151 4.75 -17.75 7.14
CA SER A 151 5.79 -18.72 7.44
C SER A 151 6.08 -18.78 8.95
N GLN A 152 6.07 -19.99 9.50
CA GLN A 152 6.43 -20.25 10.90
C GLN A 152 7.92 -20.09 11.17
N SER A 153 8.73 -20.12 10.12
CA SER A 153 10.15 -19.83 10.25
C SER A 153 10.34 -18.31 10.42
N VAL A 154 10.78 -17.91 11.62
CA VAL A 154 11.03 -16.50 11.97
C VAL A 154 11.96 -15.83 10.94
N LYS A 155 12.90 -16.58 10.37
CA LYS A 155 13.81 -16.08 9.32
C LYS A 155 13.07 -15.69 8.04
N VAL A 156 12.18 -16.53 7.52
CA VAL A 156 11.45 -16.25 6.26
C VAL A 156 10.41 -15.16 6.50
N PHE A 157 9.69 -15.20 7.62
CA PHE A 157 8.73 -14.15 7.99
C PHE A 157 9.41 -12.77 8.07
N LYS A 158 10.51 -12.66 8.84
CA LYS A 158 11.27 -11.41 8.95
C LYS A 158 11.82 -10.96 7.62
N ALA A 159 12.45 -11.85 6.85
CA ALA A 159 12.99 -11.51 5.54
C ALA A 159 11.91 -10.99 4.59
N THR A 160 10.72 -11.60 4.57
CA THR A 160 9.59 -11.16 3.72
C THR A 160 9.06 -9.79 4.15
N TYR A 161 8.94 -9.56 5.45
CA TYR A 161 8.46 -8.29 5.98
C TYR A 161 9.47 -7.15 5.74
N GLU A 162 10.75 -7.41 6.01
CA GLU A 162 11.85 -6.47 5.77
C GLU A 162 11.99 -6.16 4.28
N SER A 163 11.90 -7.18 3.40
CA SER A 163 11.97 -6.97 1.95
C SER A 163 10.79 -6.15 1.44
N HIS A 164 9.58 -6.39 1.97
CA HIS A 164 8.41 -5.59 1.64
C HIS A 164 8.62 -4.13 2.04
N ALA A 165 9.04 -3.88 3.28
CA ALA A 165 9.25 -2.54 3.80
C ALA A 165 10.36 -1.79 3.05
N ALA A 166 11.49 -2.45 2.79
CA ALA A 166 12.62 -1.88 2.08
C ALA A 166 12.26 -1.51 0.64
N VAL A 167 11.61 -2.41 -0.09
CA VAL A 167 11.19 -2.14 -1.49
C VAL A 167 10.09 -1.09 -1.51
N ASN A 168 9.14 -1.11 -0.56
CA ASN A 168 8.10 -0.10 -0.47
C ASN A 168 8.71 1.30 -0.29
N MET A 169 9.63 1.47 0.66
CA MET A 169 10.34 2.73 0.90
C MET A 169 11.13 3.19 -0.33
N MET A 170 11.85 2.28 -0.98
CA MET A 170 12.58 2.59 -2.20
C MET A 170 11.63 3.10 -3.30
N LEU A 171 10.48 2.46 -3.49
CA LEU A 171 9.48 2.87 -4.47
C LEU A 171 8.88 4.24 -4.13
N ASP A 172 8.65 4.54 -2.86
CA ASP A 172 8.17 5.85 -2.41
C ASP A 172 9.17 6.96 -2.80
N LEU A 173 10.47 6.76 -2.57
CA LEU A 173 11.51 7.70 -2.98
C LEU A 173 11.55 7.92 -4.49
N VAL A 174 11.44 6.83 -5.28
CA VAL A 174 11.45 6.91 -6.75
C VAL A 174 10.22 7.68 -7.27
N VAL A 175 9.04 7.40 -6.73
CA VAL A 175 7.79 8.09 -7.10
C VAL A 175 7.83 9.56 -6.68
N MET A 176 8.44 9.89 -5.54
CA MET A 176 8.61 11.27 -5.08
C MET A 176 9.64 12.05 -5.90
N ALA A 177 10.70 11.41 -6.38
CA ALA A 177 11.74 12.04 -7.19
C ALA A 177 11.28 12.34 -8.63
N LEU A 178 10.30 11.57 -9.12
CA LEU A 178 9.77 11.64 -10.48
C LEU A 178 9.31 13.05 -10.93
N PRO A 179 8.57 13.85 -10.15
CA PRO A 179 8.18 15.21 -10.53
C PRO A 179 9.30 16.26 -10.52
N ILE A 180 10.45 15.99 -9.88
CA ILE A 180 11.53 16.98 -9.68
C ILE A 180 12.07 17.54 -11.01
N PRO A 181 12.38 16.73 -12.04
CA PRO A 181 12.88 17.25 -13.31
C PRO A 181 11.88 18.18 -14.02
N LEU A 182 10.56 18.01 -13.83
CA LEU A 182 9.55 18.87 -14.44
C LEU A 182 9.54 20.27 -13.82
N TYR A 183 9.96 20.41 -12.55
CA TYR A 183 10.06 21.70 -11.86
C TYR A 183 11.14 22.61 -12.46
N PHE A 184 12.23 22.01 -12.93
CA PHE A 184 13.39 22.70 -13.49
C PHE A 184 13.29 23.01 -14.99
N GLN A 185 12.20 22.60 -15.66
CA GLN A 185 12.02 22.92 -17.09
C GLN A 185 11.66 24.41 -17.30
N PRO A 186 12.44 25.15 -18.12
CA PRO A 186 12.24 26.60 -18.34
C PRO A 186 10.90 27.02 -18.98
N GLY A 187 10.07 26.07 -19.43
CA GLY A 187 8.77 26.33 -20.08
C GLY A 187 7.53 25.95 -19.25
N ALA A 188 7.70 25.54 -17.99
CA ALA A 188 6.57 25.15 -17.13
C ALA A 188 5.77 26.39 -16.69
N HIS A 189 4.57 26.57 -17.25
CA HIS A 189 3.62 27.60 -16.84
C HIS A 189 3.36 27.52 -15.31
N GLY A 190 3.26 28.66 -14.63
CA GLY A 190 3.20 28.74 -13.15
C GLY A 190 2.09 27.89 -12.49
N ARG A 191 1.00 27.59 -13.21
CA ARG A 191 -0.07 26.68 -12.77
C ARG A 191 0.40 25.22 -12.67
N THR A 192 1.28 24.77 -13.56
CA THR A 192 1.89 23.43 -13.54
C THR A 192 2.88 23.29 -12.38
N ARG A 193 3.66 24.36 -12.10
CA ARG A 193 4.54 24.43 -10.93
C ARG A 193 3.76 24.36 -9.61
N LEU A 194 2.63 25.06 -9.49
CA LEU A 194 1.80 25.00 -8.28
C LEU A 194 1.17 23.61 -8.07
N GLY A 195 0.75 22.94 -9.16
CA GLY A 195 0.28 21.56 -9.10
C GLY A 195 1.35 20.57 -8.67
N LEU A 196 2.60 20.74 -9.14
CA LEU A 196 3.75 19.94 -8.71
C LEU A 196 4.08 20.12 -7.24
N VAL A 197 4.11 21.38 -6.76
CA VAL A 197 4.32 21.68 -5.34
C VAL A 197 3.20 21.09 -4.49
N GLY A 198 1.94 21.17 -4.95
CA GLY A 198 0.81 20.54 -4.27
C GLY A 198 0.92 19.01 -4.14
N ILE A 199 1.40 18.33 -5.17
CA ILE A 199 1.60 16.87 -5.14
C ILE A 199 2.78 16.49 -4.23
N ILE A 200 3.89 17.23 -4.28
CA ILE A 200 5.07 16.99 -3.44
C ILE A 200 4.74 17.22 -1.96
N VAL A 201 4.05 18.32 -1.63
CA VAL A 201 3.64 18.64 -0.25
C VAL A 201 2.61 17.64 0.28
N MET A 202 1.70 17.12 -0.57
CA MET A 202 0.78 16.05 -0.17
C MET A 202 1.47 14.70 0.01
N GLY A 203 2.57 14.42 -0.69
CA GLY A 203 3.32 13.17 -0.56
C GLY A 203 4.28 13.14 0.64
N THR A 204 4.60 14.29 1.22
CA THR A 204 5.48 14.42 2.41
C THR A 204 4.76 14.25 3.74
N VAL A 205 3.43 14.11 3.76
CA VAL A 205 2.60 13.99 4.98
C VAL A 205 1.87 12.66 5.09
#